data_AF-A0A852DU25-F1
#
_entry.id   AF-A0A852DU25-F1
#
_cell.length_a   1.000
_cell.length_b   1.000
_cell.length_c   1.000
_cell.angle_alpha   90.00
_cell.angle_beta   90.00
_cell.angle_gamma   90.00
#
_symmetry.space_group_name_H-M   'P 1'
#
loop_
_entity.id
_entity.type
_entity.pdbx_description
1 polymer ?
#
loop_
_entity_poly.entity_id
_entity_poly.type
_entity_poly.pdbx_seq_one_letter_code
_entity_poly.pdbx_strand_id
1 'polypeptide(L)'
;QVLEAQLEVLRQGQESILSSCAFTEQALHHGSATEVLLVQKQMGERLRELAARPFPEHPHENAQLEFHAEPEGLRRSIQNLGALLTTSATAHTTVATGEGLRQAVVGQPCSLSVTTKDKDGALVRSGGARLRFAVTGPDGAAAEAEVQDNRNGTYELVYTPRSEGDFVLSILLYGQPVRGSPFRARALRPSDVPPSPEEAKRRVKSPGGGHVRQKALRRPASMYGSAKRKENPIEDELIFRVGSRGREKGEFTNLQGISTSSAGRIVVADSNNQCVQVFSNEGQFRLRFGVRGRSPGQLQRPTGVSVDTNGDIIVADYDNRWVSVFSPEGKFKTKLGAGRLMGPKGVAVDKNGHIIVVDNKACCVFIFQPNGKLVARFGSRGTAERQFAGPHFVAVNNKNEIVVTDFHNHSVKVYNAEGEFLFKFGSHGEGNGQFNAPTGVAVDSNGNIIVADWGNSRIQVFDSAGSFLSYINTAADPLYGPQGLALTSDGHVVVADSGNHCFKAYRYLQ
;
A
#
# COMPACT_ATOMS: atom_id res chain seq x y z
N GLN A 1 1.76 28.78 -23.13
CA GLN A 1 0.64 29.53 -22.52
C GLN A 1 0.91 31.03 -22.41
N VAL A 2 1.98 31.50 -21.74
CA VAL A 2 2.26 32.95 -21.60
C VAL A 2 2.62 33.58 -22.95
N LEU A 3 3.56 32.99 -23.70
CA LEU A 3 3.95 33.49 -25.03
C LEU A 3 2.80 33.43 -26.05
N GLU A 4 1.92 32.43 -25.97
CA GLU A 4 0.75 32.31 -26.84
C GLU A 4 -0.27 33.41 -26.60
N ALA A 5 -0.52 33.76 -25.32
CA ALA A 5 -1.37 34.88 -24.97
C ALA A 5 -0.77 36.23 -25.42
N GLN A 6 0.54 36.41 -25.30
CA GLN A 6 1.22 37.60 -25.81
C GLN A 6 1.12 37.70 -27.34
N LEU A 7 1.32 36.59 -28.04
CA LEU A 7 1.17 36.51 -29.50
C LEU A 7 -0.25 36.88 -29.94
N GLU A 8 -1.27 36.43 -29.21
CA GLU A 8 -2.67 36.74 -29.49
C GLU A 8 -2.97 38.23 -29.33
N VAL A 9 -2.46 38.87 -28.27
CA VAL A 9 -2.59 40.33 -28.07
C VAL A 9 -1.93 41.13 -29.19
N LEU A 10 -0.74 40.70 -29.65
CA LEU A 10 -0.05 41.33 -30.77
C LEU A 10 -0.81 41.16 -32.09
N ARG A 11 -1.36 39.96 -32.35
CA ARG A 11 -2.19 39.68 -33.54
C ARG A 11 -3.47 40.51 -33.57
N GLN A 12 -4.17 40.63 -32.44
CA GLN A 12 -5.35 41.48 -32.34
C GLN A 12 -5.01 42.96 -32.55
N GLY A 13 -3.85 43.41 -32.05
CA GLY A 13 -3.33 44.74 -32.33
C GLY A 13 -3.09 44.96 -33.82
N GLN A 14 -2.43 44.02 -34.48
CA GLN A 14 -2.14 44.05 -35.92
C GLN A 14 -3.43 44.09 -36.76
N GLU A 15 -4.41 43.22 -36.47
CA GLU A 15 -5.70 43.22 -37.16
C GLU A 15 -6.45 44.55 -36.98
N SER A 16 -6.41 45.13 -35.78
CA SER A 16 -7.05 46.42 -35.49
C SER A 16 -6.44 47.56 -36.32
N ILE A 17 -5.12 47.56 -36.48
CA ILE A 17 -4.40 48.53 -37.32
C ILE A 17 -4.78 48.34 -38.79
N LEU A 18 -4.71 47.10 -39.31
CA LEU A 18 -5.03 46.79 -40.70
C LEU A 18 -6.48 47.15 -41.06
N SER A 19 -7.44 46.82 -40.18
CA SER A 19 -8.85 47.17 -40.35
C SER A 19 -9.06 48.68 -40.38
N SER A 20 -8.35 49.43 -39.53
CA SER A 20 -8.43 50.90 -39.50
C SER A 20 -7.85 51.52 -40.78
N CYS A 21 -6.74 50.98 -41.30
CA CYS A 21 -6.16 51.40 -42.57
C CYS A 21 -7.11 51.15 -43.74
N ALA A 22 -7.67 49.94 -43.85
CA ALA A 22 -8.60 49.59 -44.93
C ALA A 22 -9.88 50.46 -44.91
N PHE A 23 -10.42 50.72 -43.72
CA PHE A 23 -11.57 51.61 -43.56
C PHE A 23 -11.25 53.05 -44.01
N THR A 24 -10.06 53.56 -43.64
CA THR A 24 -9.61 54.90 -44.04
C THR A 24 -9.43 54.99 -45.56
N GLU A 25 -8.81 53.99 -46.17
CA GLU A 25 -8.61 53.91 -47.62
C GLU A 25 -9.95 53.92 -48.38
N GLN A 26 -10.92 53.11 -47.93
CA GLN A 26 -12.24 53.05 -48.55
C GLN A 26 -12.97 54.40 -48.50
N ALA A 27 -12.91 55.08 -47.36
CA ALA A 27 -13.51 56.40 -47.18
C ALA A 27 -12.84 57.49 -48.05
N LEU A 28 -11.51 57.43 -48.23
CA LEU A 28 -10.78 58.37 -49.09
C LEU A 28 -11.07 58.18 -50.57
N HIS A 29 -11.26 56.94 -51.02
CA HIS A 29 -11.51 56.64 -52.43
C HIS A 29 -12.96 56.84 -52.87
N HIS A 30 -13.93 56.60 -51.98
CA HIS A 30 -15.35 56.52 -52.36
C HIS A 30 -16.27 57.43 -51.53
N GLY A 31 -15.75 58.13 -50.52
CA GLY A 31 -16.53 58.98 -49.63
C GLY A 31 -16.78 60.38 -50.19
N SER A 32 -17.91 60.98 -49.80
CA SER A 32 -18.20 62.39 -49.99
C SER A 32 -17.25 63.28 -49.16
N ALA A 33 -17.07 64.54 -49.54
CA ALA A 33 -16.17 65.48 -48.85
C ALA A 33 -16.47 65.60 -47.33
N THR A 34 -17.75 65.48 -46.95
CA THR A 34 -18.20 65.47 -45.55
C THR A 34 -17.84 64.17 -44.81
N GLU A 35 -17.90 63.03 -45.47
CA GLU A 35 -17.51 61.73 -44.90
C GLU A 35 -15.99 61.64 -44.70
N VAL A 36 -15.21 62.16 -45.65
CA VAL A 36 -13.75 62.24 -45.55
C VAL A 36 -13.32 63.07 -44.33
N LEU A 37 -13.96 64.22 -44.09
CA LEU A 37 -13.67 65.06 -42.91
C LEU A 37 -14.02 64.37 -41.59
N LEU A 38 -15.13 63.62 -41.55
CA LEU A 38 -15.53 62.88 -40.35
C LEU A 38 -14.56 61.73 -40.05
N VAL A 39 -14.18 60.97 -41.09
CA VAL A 39 -13.22 59.88 -40.98
C VAL A 39 -11.84 60.39 -40.59
N GLN A 40 -11.40 61.55 -41.09
CA GLN A 40 -10.12 62.15 -40.71
C GLN A 40 -10.05 62.43 -39.20
N LYS A 41 -11.12 62.96 -38.60
CA LYS A 41 -11.17 63.19 -37.14
C LYS A 41 -11.15 61.87 -36.37
N GLN A 42 -12.01 60.93 -36.75
CA GLN A 42 -12.18 59.65 -36.06
C GLN A 42 -10.90 58.78 -36.14
N MET A 43 -10.29 58.69 -37.32
CA MET A 43 -9.05 57.94 -37.53
C MET A 43 -7.86 58.65 -36.88
N GLY A 44 -7.85 59.99 -36.84
CA GLY A 44 -6.83 60.76 -36.12
C GLY A 44 -6.86 60.53 -34.60
N GLU A 45 -8.02 60.27 -34.01
CA GLU A 45 -8.15 59.86 -32.60
C GLU A 45 -7.70 58.41 -32.41
N ARG A 46 -8.14 57.50 -33.28
CA ARG A 46 -7.78 56.07 -33.21
C ARG A 46 -6.29 55.81 -33.42
N LEU A 47 -5.64 56.55 -34.32
CA LEU A 47 -4.18 56.49 -34.51
C LEU A 47 -3.43 57.00 -33.27
N ARG A 48 -3.94 58.02 -32.59
CA ARG A 48 -3.36 58.50 -31.33
C ARG A 48 -3.48 57.46 -30.21
N GLU A 49 -4.62 56.77 -30.13
CA GLU A 49 -4.81 55.67 -29.17
C GLU A 49 -3.88 54.49 -29.46
N LEU A 50 -3.74 54.09 -30.74
CA LEU A 50 -2.83 53.03 -31.15
C LEU A 50 -1.36 53.37 -30.89
N ALA A 51 -0.95 54.63 -31.15
CA ALA A 51 0.39 55.11 -30.87
C ALA A 51 0.71 55.18 -29.36
N ALA A 52 -0.30 55.39 -28.52
CA ALA A 52 -0.16 55.41 -27.06
C ALA A 52 -0.27 54.02 -26.41
N ARG A 53 -0.68 52.98 -27.16
CA ARG A 53 -0.90 51.64 -26.61
C ARG A 53 0.45 50.89 -26.50
N PRO A 54 0.84 50.43 -25.30
CA PRO A 54 2.05 49.64 -25.15
C PRO A 54 1.81 48.22 -25.68
N PHE A 55 2.70 47.76 -26.56
CA PHE A 55 2.74 46.37 -27.01
C PHE A 55 3.86 45.61 -26.28
N PRO A 56 3.64 44.32 -25.92
CA PRO A 56 4.68 43.52 -25.29
C PRO A 56 5.75 43.13 -26.33
N GLU A 57 6.80 43.94 -26.42
CA GLU A 57 7.93 43.73 -27.37
C GLU A 57 8.95 42.69 -26.87
N HIS A 58 8.81 42.24 -25.62
CA HIS A 58 9.67 41.24 -25.00
C HIS A 58 8.87 40.03 -24.49
N PRO A 59 9.43 38.80 -24.58
CA PRO A 59 8.79 37.62 -24.03
C PRO A 59 8.67 37.75 -22.50
N HIS A 60 7.46 37.56 -21.98
CA HIS A 60 7.19 37.56 -20.54
C HIS A 60 7.41 36.18 -19.90
N GLU A 61 8.10 35.29 -20.61
CA GLU A 61 8.49 33.96 -20.16
C GLU A 61 10.03 33.88 -20.23
N ASN A 62 10.66 33.35 -19.18
CA ASN A 62 12.10 33.20 -19.14
C ASN A 62 12.54 31.93 -19.89
N ALA A 63 13.77 31.93 -20.41
CA ALA A 63 14.31 30.80 -21.18
C ALA A 63 15.02 29.74 -20.31
N GLN A 64 14.93 29.85 -18.98
CA GLN A 64 15.68 28.98 -18.07
C GLN A 64 14.95 27.66 -17.88
N LEU A 65 15.55 26.59 -18.41
CA LEU A 65 15.12 25.21 -18.16
C LEU A 65 16.08 24.57 -17.17
N GLU A 66 15.58 24.17 -16.01
CA GLU A 66 16.34 23.42 -15.02
C GLU A 66 15.80 21.99 -14.95
N PHE A 67 16.62 21.03 -15.36
CA PHE A 67 16.26 19.62 -15.28
C PHE A 67 16.62 19.07 -13.90
N HIS A 68 15.59 18.86 -13.08
CA HIS A 68 15.70 18.15 -11.81
C HIS A 68 15.42 16.67 -12.03
N ALA A 69 16.46 15.88 -12.17
CA ALA A 69 16.33 14.42 -12.15
C ALA A 69 15.89 13.97 -10.75
N GLU A 70 14.87 13.12 -10.67
CA GLU A 70 14.43 12.47 -9.42
C GLU A 70 14.99 11.03 -9.37
N PRO A 71 16.24 10.83 -8.87
CA PRO A 71 16.88 9.52 -8.89
C PRO A 71 16.14 8.46 -8.07
N GLU A 72 15.44 8.86 -7.01
CA GLU A 72 14.64 7.94 -6.18
C GLU A 72 13.33 7.52 -6.89
N GLY A 73 12.70 8.42 -7.63
CA GLY A 73 11.57 8.09 -8.50
C GLY A 73 11.99 7.09 -9.59
N LEU A 74 13.12 7.35 -10.26
CA LEU A 74 13.66 6.46 -11.28
C LEU A 74 14.05 5.08 -10.71
N ARG A 75 14.67 5.06 -9.53
CA ARG A 75 15.01 3.81 -8.82
C ARG A 75 13.76 2.99 -8.50
N ARG A 76 12.69 3.63 -8.04
CA ARG A 76 11.39 2.98 -7.79
C ARG A 76 10.77 2.42 -9.08
N SER A 77 10.79 3.18 -10.18
CA SER A 77 10.32 2.70 -11.48
C SER A 77 11.10 1.47 -11.97
N ILE A 78 12.41 1.41 -11.73
CA ILE A 78 13.24 0.24 -12.06
C ILE A 78 12.89 -0.95 -11.16
N GLN A 79 12.63 -0.72 -9.87
CA GLN A 79 12.21 -1.78 -8.93
C GLN A 79 10.84 -2.38 -9.30
N ASN A 80 9.95 -1.60 -9.89
CA ASN A 80 8.64 -2.06 -10.34
C ASN A 80 8.68 -2.91 -11.62
N LEU A 81 9.82 -2.98 -12.32
CA LEU A 81 10.01 -3.90 -13.45
C LEU A 81 10.28 -5.34 -12.97
N GLY A 82 10.62 -5.54 -11.69
CA GLY A 82 10.85 -6.83 -11.08
C GLY A 82 11.90 -6.80 -9.97
N ALA A 83 11.89 -7.81 -9.10
CA ALA A 83 12.86 -7.95 -8.02
C ALA A 83 14.10 -8.73 -8.48
N LEU A 84 15.28 -8.10 -8.36
CA LEU A 84 16.55 -8.79 -8.57
C LEU A 84 16.86 -9.63 -7.33
N LEU A 85 16.49 -10.91 -7.36
CA LEU A 85 16.74 -11.86 -6.28
C LEU A 85 18.23 -12.23 -6.24
N THR A 86 18.98 -11.46 -5.47
CA THR A 86 20.40 -11.72 -5.20
C THR A 86 20.66 -11.78 -3.70
N THR A 87 21.67 -12.54 -3.30
CA THR A 87 22.12 -12.63 -1.91
C THR A 87 23.56 -12.16 -1.82
N SER A 88 24.01 -11.71 -0.65
CA SER A 88 25.41 -11.40 -0.41
C SER A 88 26.30 -12.64 -0.28
N ALA A 89 25.75 -13.84 -0.48
CA ALA A 89 26.45 -15.11 -0.28
C ALA A 89 27.56 -15.32 -1.32
N THR A 90 28.75 -15.66 -0.84
CA THR A 90 29.91 -15.96 -1.69
C THR A 90 30.33 -17.41 -1.52
N ALA A 91 30.64 -18.09 -2.63
CA ALA A 91 30.86 -19.55 -2.63
C ALA A 91 32.08 -19.94 -1.78
N HIS A 92 33.21 -19.27 -1.98
CA HIS A 92 34.47 -19.61 -1.33
C HIS A 92 34.50 -19.35 0.20
N THR A 93 33.58 -18.56 0.74
CA THR A 93 33.42 -18.38 2.20
C THR A 93 32.30 -19.24 2.79
N THR A 94 31.33 -19.67 1.98
CA THR A 94 30.21 -20.54 2.38
C THR A 94 30.71 -21.93 2.81
N VAL A 95 30.14 -22.48 3.89
CA VAL A 95 30.63 -23.71 4.53
C VAL A 95 29.53 -24.77 4.57
N ALA A 96 29.89 -26.02 4.28
CA ALA A 96 29.05 -27.19 4.50
C ALA A 96 29.47 -27.93 5.77
N THR A 97 28.51 -28.42 6.54
CA THR A 97 28.71 -29.17 7.79
C THR A 97 27.72 -30.33 7.89
N GLY A 98 28.14 -31.46 8.45
CA GLY A 98 27.31 -32.64 8.65
C GLY A 98 28.13 -33.93 8.52
N GLU A 99 27.73 -34.99 9.21
CA GLU A 99 28.42 -36.29 9.14
C GLU A 99 28.39 -36.88 7.72
N GLY A 100 27.32 -36.58 6.98
CA GLY A 100 27.14 -36.94 5.58
C GLY A 100 28.20 -36.42 4.61
N LEU A 101 29.05 -35.48 5.02
CA LEU A 101 30.19 -35.02 4.21
C LEU A 101 31.40 -35.96 4.27
N ARG A 102 31.39 -36.96 5.16
CA ARG A 102 32.49 -37.93 5.33
C ARG A 102 32.02 -39.37 5.26
N GLN A 103 30.88 -39.69 5.90
CA GLN A 103 30.37 -41.05 5.99
C GLN A 103 28.86 -41.07 5.83
N ALA A 104 28.35 -42.12 5.18
CA ALA A 104 26.92 -42.37 5.08
C ALA A 104 26.64 -43.88 5.09
N VAL A 105 25.41 -44.26 5.41
CA VAL A 105 24.97 -45.66 5.44
C VAL A 105 24.15 -45.96 4.20
N VAL A 106 24.50 -47.04 3.48
CA VAL A 106 23.79 -47.46 2.27
C VAL A 106 22.30 -47.66 2.59
N GLY A 107 21.43 -47.02 1.80
CA GLY A 107 19.98 -47.10 1.93
C GLY A 107 19.34 -46.21 3.01
N GLN A 108 20.12 -45.46 3.79
CA GLN A 108 19.58 -44.48 4.74
C GLN A 108 19.76 -43.04 4.25
N PRO A 109 18.74 -42.17 4.41
CA PRO A 109 18.87 -40.76 4.07
C PRO A 109 19.84 -40.08 5.04
N CYS A 110 20.77 -39.30 4.48
CA CYS A 110 21.74 -38.51 5.24
C CYS A 110 21.51 -37.03 4.96
N SER A 111 21.40 -36.24 6.03
CA SER A 111 21.27 -34.79 5.94
C SER A 111 22.59 -34.08 6.23
N LEU A 112 22.84 -33.00 5.50
CA LEU A 112 23.93 -32.07 5.74
C LEU A 112 23.44 -30.64 5.57
N SER A 113 24.06 -29.72 6.30
CA SER A 113 23.67 -28.31 6.31
C SER A 113 24.73 -27.45 5.64
N VAL A 114 24.31 -26.53 4.79
CA VAL A 114 25.15 -25.48 4.22
C VAL A 114 24.75 -24.14 4.83
N THR A 115 25.73 -23.42 5.34
CA THR A 115 25.57 -22.07 5.90
C THR A 115 26.26 -21.06 5.00
N THR A 116 25.48 -20.19 4.36
CA THR A 116 26.02 -19.17 3.46
C THR A 116 26.68 -18.03 4.22
N LYS A 117 27.80 -17.56 3.66
CA LYS A 117 28.59 -16.45 4.22
C LYS A 117 28.87 -15.41 3.16
N ASP A 118 28.98 -14.17 3.58
CA ASP A 118 29.34 -13.06 2.69
C ASP A 118 30.86 -12.98 2.48
N LYS A 119 31.30 -11.93 1.77
CA LYS A 119 32.71 -11.67 1.47
C LYS A 119 33.58 -11.49 2.73
N ASP A 120 32.98 -11.04 3.83
CA ASP A 120 33.66 -10.75 5.09
C ASP A 120 33.59 -11.95 6.05
N GLY A 121 32.96 -13.05 5.62
CA GLY A 121 32.80 -14.27 6.40
C GLY A 121 31.66 -14.20 7.43
N ALA A 122 30.84 -13.15 7.40
CA ALA A 122 29.65 -13.04 8.24
C ALA A 122 28.51 -13.91 7.69
N LEU A 123 27.62 -14.34 8.59
CA LEU A 123 26.48 -15.18 8.25
C LEU A 123 25.45 -14.36 7.45
N VAL A 124 25.10 -14.85 6.27
CA VAL A 124 23.96 -14.33 5.52
C VAL A 124 22.69 -14.78 6.24
N ARG A 125 21.74 -13.88 6.47
CA ARG A 125 20.50 -14.16 7.22
C ARG A 125 19.25 -14.29 6.34
N SER A 126 19.44 -14.23 5.02
CA SER A 126 18.39 -14.35 4.01
C SER A 126 18.54 -15.65 3.20
N GLY A 127 17.42 -16.28 2.85
CA GLY A 127 17.39 -17.35 1.85
C GLY A 127 17.49 -16.86 0.41
N GLY A 128 17.14 -17.72 -0.54
CA GLY A 128 17.06 -17.41 -1.96
C GLY A 128 18.37 -17.51 -2.74
N ALA A 129 19.43 -18.04 -2.12
CA ALA A 129 20.69 -18.29 -2.81
C ALA A 129 20.57 -19.56 -3.67
N ARG A 130 21.06 -19.49 -4.92
CA ARG A 130 20.95 -20.62 -5.86
C ARG A 130 22.03 -21.66 -5.58
N LEU A 131 21.69 -22.67 -4.78
CA LEU A 131 22.53 -23.84 -4.55
C LEU A 131 22.17 -25.01 -5.47
N ARG A 132 23.18 -25.74 -5.91
CA ARG A 132 23.06 -26.99 -6.65
C ARG A 132 23.87 -28.06 -5.94
N PHE A 133 23.26 -29.21 -5.71
CA PHE A 133 23.87 -30.34 -5.03
C PHE A 133 23.81 -31.58 -5.90
N ALA A 134 24.99 -32.14 -6.19
CA ALA A 134 25.13 -33.34 -6.99
C ALA A 134 25.95 -34.38 -6.24
N VAL A 135 25.49 -35.63 -6.28
CA VAL A 135 26.14 -36.80 -5.69
C VAL A 135 26.59 -37.70 -6.83
N THR A 136 27.90 -37.94 -6.91
CA THR A 136 28.50 -38.83 -7.92
C THR A 136 28.89 -40.14 -7.26
N GLY A 137 28.29 -41.24 -7.70
CA GLY A 137 28.57 -42.58 -7.18
C GLY A 137 29.90 -43.15 -7.67
N PRO A 138 30.32 -44.32 -7.13
CA PRO A 138 31.54 -45.02 -7.54
C PRO A 138 31.53 -45.48 -9.01
N ASP A 139 30.33 -45.65 -9.58
CA ASP A 139 30.08 -45.99 -10.98
C ASP A 139 30.18 -44.78 -11.93
N GLY A 140 30.47 -43.59 -11.39
CA GLY A 140 30.53 -42.34 -12.14
C GLY A 140 29.15 -41.72 -12.41
N ALA A 141 28.06 -42.32 -11.94
CA ALA A 141 26.72 -41.76 -12.11
C ALA A 141 26.50 -40.58 -11.17
N ALA A 142 26.25 -39.40 -11.74
CA ALA A 142 25.91 -38.19 -10.99
C ALA A 142 24.39 -38.00 -10.91
N ALA A 143 23.87 -37.82 -9.70
CA ALA A 143 22.46 -37.48 -9.46
C ALA A 143 22.37 -36.15 -8.72
N GLU A 144 21.48 -35.27 -9.18
CA GLU A 144 21.13 -34.08 -8.40
C GLU A 144 20.20 -34.45 -7.26
N ALA A 145 20.43 -33.82 -6.11
CA ALA A 145 19.64 -33.99 -4.91
C ALA A 145 18.97 -32.66 -4.52
N GLU A 146 17.84 -32.79 -3.82
CA GLU A 146 17.02 -31.65 -3.44
C GLU A 146 17.73 -30.79 -2.39
N VAL A 147 17.59 -29.47 -2.54
CA VAL A 147 18.12 -28.48 -1.60
C VAL A 147 16.95 -27.75 -0.97
N GLN A 148 16.79 -27.89 0.34
CA GLN A 148 15.78 -27.20 1.11
C GLN A 148 16.34 -25.88 1.65
N ASP A 149 15.75 -24.76 1.26
CA ASP A 149 16.10 -23.44 1.77
C ASP A 149 15.29 -23.12 3.04
N ASN A 150 15.98 -22.96 4.17
CA ASN A 150 15.35 -22.62 5.44
C ASN A 150 15.03 -21.12 5.57
N ARG A 151 15.27 -20.34 4.52
CA ARG A 151 15.01 -18.90 4.40
C ARG A 151 15.76 -18.01 5.39
N ASN A 152 16.79 -18.54 6.05
CA ASN A 152 17.60 -17.85 7.05
C ASN A 152 19.10 -17.87 6.74
N GLY A 153 19.48 -18.19 5.49
CA GLY A 153 20.86 -18.38 5.04
C GLY A 153 21.45 -19.77 5.34
N THR A 154 20.64 -20.68 5.89
CA THR A 154 20.98 -22.10 5.99
C THR A 154 20.17 -22.93 5.01
N TYR A 155 20.80 -23.97 4.48
CA TYR A 155 20.21 -24.88 3.51
C TYR A 155 20.42 -26.31 4.00
N GLU A 156 19.40 -27.14 3.87
CA GLU A 156 19.44 -28.55 4.21
C GLU A 156 19.49 -29.37 2.92
N LEU A 157 20.42 -30.31 2.87
CA LEU A 157 20.73 -31.14 1.72
C LEU A 157 20.60 -32.58 2.15
N VAL A 158 19.77 -33.35 1.45
CA VAL A 158 19.49 -34.74 1.80
C VAL A 158 19.83 -35.63 0.61
N TYR A 159 20.60 -36.69 0.85
CA TYR A 159 20.85 -37.73 -0.15
C TYR A 159 20.84 -39.12 0.46
N THR A 160 20.58 -40.12 -0.37
CA THR A 160 20.57 -41.53 0.02
C THR A 160 21.54 -42.31 -0.86
N PRO A 161 22.68 -42.79 -0.32
CA PRO A 161 23.64 -43.58 -1.10
C PRO A 161 23.03 -44.95 -1.46
N ARG A 162 23.15 -45.33 -2.74
CA ARG A 162 22.57 -46.57 -3.29
C ARG A 162 23.56 -47.73 -3.33
N SER A 163 24.85 -47.45 -3.35
CA SER A 163 25.92 -48.44 -3.43
C SER A 163 27.00 -48.15 -2.37
N GLU A 164 27.70 -49.20 -1.96
CA GLU A 164 28.86 -49.11 -1.08
C GLU A 164 30.07 -48.55 -1.86
N GLY A 165 30.91 -47.76 -1.20
CA GLY A 165 32.13 -47.21 -1.79
C GLY A 165 32.28 -45.71 -1.61
N ASP A 166 33.29 -45.15 -2.28
CA ASP A 166 33.59 -43.72 -2.22
C ASP A 166 32.71 -42.95 -3.22
N PHE A 167 32.08 -41.88 -2.75
CA PHE A 167 31.26 -40.99 -3.56
C PHE A 167 31.72 -39.54 -3.41
N VAL A 168 31.39 -38.73 -4.41
CA VAL A 168 31.79 -37.33 -4.50
C VAL A 168 30.57 -36.44 -4.38
N LEU A 169 30.59 -35.54 -3.40
CA LEU A 169 29.55 -34.57 -3.13
C LEU A 169 29.97 -33.20 -3.67
N SER A 170 29.31 -32.73 -4.73
CA SER A 170 29.54 -31.42 -5.33
C SER A 170 28.45 -30.45 -4.91
N ILE A 171 28.83 -29.45 -4.13
CA ILE A 171 27.96 -28.34 -3.71
C ILE A 171 28.44 -27.07 -4.41
N LEU A 172 27.56 -26.48 -5.22
CA LEU A 172 27.82 -25.25 -5.96
C LEU A 172 26.86 -24.16 -5.53
N LEU A 173 27.38 -22.94 -5.32
CA LEU A 173 26.62 -21.72 -5.10
C LEU A 173 26.80 -20.80 -6.31
N TYR A 174 25.71 -20.47 -7.00
CA TYR A 174 25.72 -19.71 -8.27
C TYR A 174 26.71 -20.29 -9.32
N GLY A 175 26.83 -21.62 -9.36
CA GLY A 175 27.73 -22.34 -10.27
C GLY A 175 29.19 -22.43 -9.81
N GLN A 176 29.54 -21.84 -8.67
CA GLN A 176 30.90 -21.87 -8.11
C GLN A 176 30.98 -22.84 -6.91
N PRO A 177 32.08 -23.60 -6.74
CA PRO A 177 32.20 -24.54 -5.62
C PRO A 177 32.27 -23.81 -4.28
N VAL A 178 31.51 -24.30 -3.31
CA VAL A 178 31.60 -23.82 -1.93
C VAL A 178 32.90 -24.28 -1.28
N ARG A 179 33.28 -23.69 -0.13
CA ARG A 179 34.53 -24.05 0.55
C ARG A 179 34.59 -25.54 0.88
N GLY A 180 35.59 -26.23 0.33
CA GLY A 180 35.81 -27.67 0.52
C GLY A 180 35.09 -28.57 -0.48
N SER A 181 34.25 -28.02 -1.36
CA SER A 181 33.62 -28.74 -2.45
C SER A 181 34.61 -28.94 -3.62
N PRO A 182 34.67 -30.11 -4.25
CA PRO A 182 33.87 -31.30 -3.96
C PRO A 182 34.38 -32.09 -2.74
N PHE A 183 33.45 -32.64 -1.94
CA PHE A 183 33.77 -33.47 -0.78
C PHE A 183 33.82 -34.96 -1.17
N ARG A 184 34.71 -35.72 -0.54
CA ARG A 184 34.77 -37.17 -0.67
C ARG A 184 34.20 -37.81 0.58
N ALA A 185 33.23 -38.69 0.41
CA ALA A 185 32.59 -39.41 1.50
C ALA A 185 32.45 -40.89 1.16
N ARG A 186 32.35 -41.74 2.19
CA ARG A 186 32.34 -43.20 2.05
C ARG A 186 31.02 -43.79 2.54
N ALA A 187 30.40 -44.61 1.70
CA ALA A 187 29.17 -45.32 2.01
C ALA A 187 29.52 -46.68 2.61
N LEU A 188 29.03 -46.97 3.82
CA LEU A 188 29.24 -48.22 4.53
C LEU A 188 27.93 -49.02 4.62
N ARG A 189 28.03 -50.35 4.71
CA ARG A 189 26.86 -51.19 4.98
C ARG A 189 26.41 -51.06 6.43
N PRO A 190 25.11 -51.23 6.72
CA PRO A 190 24.60 -51.18 8.09
C PRO A 190 25.29 -52.13 9.09
N SER A 191 25.89 -53.24 8.61
CA SER A 191 26.63 -54.21 9.43
C SER A 191 28.01 -53.73 9.88
N ASP A 192 28.56 -52.72 9.21
CA ASP A 192 29.97 -52.30 9.35
C ASP A 192 30.08 -50.94 10.08
N VAL A 193 28.97 -50.43 10.62
CA VAL A 193 28.91 -49.18 11.39
C VAL A 193 29.33 -49.46 12.84
N PRO A 194 30.37 -48.80 13.39
CA PRO A 194 30.69 -48.94 14.81
C PRO A 194 29.52 -48.44 15.68
N PRO A 195 29.15 -49.16 16.75
CA PRO A 195 27.95 -48.82 17.53
C PRO A 195 28.07 -47.43 18.17
N SER A 196 27.03 -46.61 17.95
CA SER A 196 26.87 -45.30 18.59
C SER A 196 26.64 -45.46 20.11
N PRO A 197 27.15 -44.54 20.97
CA PRO A 197 26.99 -44.62 22.42
C PRO A 197 25.53 -44.60 22.93
N GLU A 198 24.57 -44.24 22.09
CA GLU A 198 23.14 -44.08 22.44
C GLU A 198 22.36 -45.42 22.52
N GLU A 199 22.83 -46.49 21.86
CA GLU A 199 22.06 -47.75 21.77
C GLU A 199 22.22 -48.65 23.01
N ALA A 200 23.20 -48.38 23.88
CA ALA A 200 23.48 -49.19 25.07
C ALA A 200 22.43 -49.05 26.20
N LYS A 201 21.48 -48.11 26.12
CA LYS A 201 20.48 -47.87 27.18
C LYS A 201 19.14 -48.58 26.97
N ARG A 202 18.91 -49.28 25.86
CA ARG A 202 17.60 -49.89 25.54
C ARG A 202 17.45 -51.38 25.84
N ARG A 203 18.38 -52.00 26.57
CA ARG A 203 18.32 -53.45 26.89
C ARG A 203 18.32 -53.77 28.38
N VAL A 204 17.22 -53.46 29.08
CA VAL A 204 16.75 -54.24 30.24
C VAL A 204 15.20 -54.23 30.25
N LYS A 205 14.56 -55.41 30.20
CA LYS A 205 13.10 -55.59 30.33
C LYS A 205 12.74 -56.09 31.74
N SER A 206 11.84 -55.33 32.40
CA SER A 206 10.64 -55.74 33.20
C SER A 206 10.80 -56.61 34.47
N PRO A 207 9.84 -56.67 35.45
CA PRO A 207 8.41 -56.31 35.37
C PRO A 207 7.73 -55.66 36.63
N GLY A 208 6.50 -55.14 36.44
CA GLY A 208 5.39 -55.35 37.40
C GLY A 208 5.08 -54.29 38.47
N GLY A 209 3.92 -53.62 38.32
CA GLY A 209 2.89 -53.43 39.37
C GLY A 209 3.14 -52.44 40.51
N GLY A 210 2.24 -51.45 40.65
CA GLY A 210 2.00 -50.79 41.94
C GLY A 210 1.69 -49.30 41.85
N HIS A 211 0.41 -48.95 41.98
CA HIS A 211 -0.04 -47.59 42.30
C HIS A 211 0.64 -47.08 43.58
N VAL A 212 1.38 -45.96 43.49
CA VAL A 212 1.68 -45.13 44.65
C VAL A 212 1.55 -43.65 44.26
N ARG A 213 0.53 -42.98 44.81
CA ARG A 213 0.41 -41.52 44.87
C ARG A 213 1.60 -40.97 45.67
N GLN A 214 2.47 -40.19 45.04
CA GLN A 214 3.50 -39.43 45.75
C GLN A 214 3.26 -37.92 45.63
N LYS A 215 3.08 -37.31 46.80
CA LYS A 215 2.86 -35.88 47.04
C LYS A 215 3.95 -35.03 46.37
N ALA A 216 3.51 -33.95 45.73
CA ALA A 216 4.37 -32.89 45.22
C ALA A 216 5.20 -32.28 46.36
N LEU A 217 6.51 -32.52 46.33
CA LEU A 217 7.51 -31.80 47.12
C LEU A 217 7.96 -30.59 46.29
N ARG A 218 7.71 -29.39 46.85
CA ARG A 218 8.22 -28.10 46.35
C ARG A 218 9.73 -28.19 46.16
N ARG A 219 10.22 -27.88 44.96
CA ARG A 219 11.64 -27.59 44.73
C ARG A 219 11.95 -26.14 45.15
N PRO A 220 13.15 -25.86 45.70
CA PRO A 220 13.55 -24.52 46.11
C PRO A 220 13.80 -23.61 44.91
N ALA A 221 13.64 -22.31 45.12
CA ALA A 221 13.97 -21.27 44.16
C ALA A 221 15.49 -21.23 43.91
N SER A 222 15.91 -21.35 42.64
CA SER A 222 17.27 -21.00 42.21
C SER A 222 17.30 -19.53 41.79
N MET A 223 17.81 -18.69 42.68
CA MET A 223 18.29 -17.34 42.38
C MET A 223 19.67 -17.46 41.71
N TYR A 224 19.79 -16.84 40.54
CA TYR A 224 20.97 -16.29 39.83
C TYR A 224 21.01 -16.68 38.36
N GLY A 225 20.88 -15.65 37.50
CA GLY A 225 21.12 -15.73 36.06
C GLY A 225 19.98 -15.15 35.23
N SER A 226 19.79 -13.83 35.28
CA SER A 226 18.98 -13.08 34.32
C SER A 226 19.57 -13.23 32.91
N ALA A 227 19.19 -14.30 32.21
CA ALA A 227 19.32 -14.34 30.77
C ALA A 227 18.14 -13.55 30.20
N LYS A 228 18.39 -12.30 29.83
CA LYS A 228 17.50 -11.55 28.93
C LYS A 228 17.14 -12.48 27.77
N ARG A 229 15.88 -12.92 27.69
CA ARG A 229 15.34 -13.44 26.44
C ARG A 229 15.61 -12.36 25.39
N LYS A 230 16.56 -12.61 24.49
CA LYS A 230 16.58 -11.91 23.20
C LYS A 230 15.34 -12.44 22.48
N GLU A 231 14.22 -11.74 22.64
CA GLU A 231 13.17 -11.75 21.63
C GLU A 231 13.84 -11.28 20.35
N ASN A 232 14.03 -12.19 19.40
CA ASN A 232 14.35 -11.78 18.05
C ASN A 232 13.15 -10.94 17.60
N PRO A 233 13.32 -9.66 17.23
CA PRO A 233 12.21 -8.86 16.76
C PRO A 233 11.63 -9.56 15.52
N ILE A 234 10.35 -9.86 15.57
CA ILE A 234 9.59 -10.26 14.38
C ILE A 234 9.62 -9.02 13.49
N GLU A 235 10.18 -9.11 12.29
CA GLU A 235 10.06 -8.03 11.29
C GLU A 235 8.71 -8.21 10.58
N ASP A 236 7.90 -7.16 10.50
CA ASP A 236 6.65 -7.14 9.74
C ASP A 236 6.76 -6.21 8.52
N GLU A 237 5.65 -6.00 7.80
CA GLU A 237 5.66 -5.18 6.59
C GLU A 237 5.57 -3.67 6.88
N LEU A 238 5.64 -3.25 8.14
CA LEU A 238 5.56 -1.85 8.52
C LEU A 238 6.75 -1.07 7.98
N ILE A 239 6.47 -0.03 7.19
CA ILE A 239 7.48 0.91 6.69
C ILE A 239 7.69 2.00 7.74
N PHE A 240 6.59 2.63 8.18
CA PHE A 240 6.62 3.68 9.19
C PHE A 240 5.26 3.83 9.86
N ARG A 241 5.27 4.50 11.02
CA ARG A 241 4.06 4.93 11.74
C ARG A 241 4.16 6.41 12.06
N VAL A 242 3.04 7.12 12.00
CA VAL A 242 2.97 8.54 12.36
C VAL A 242 1.79 8.80 13.27
N GLY A 243 2.11 9.50 14.35
CA GLY A 243 1.14 10.03 15.29
C GLY A 243 1.23 9.40 16.67
N SER A 244 0.69 10.14 17.62
CA SER A 244 0.55 9.80 19.01
C SER A 244 -0.79 10.32 19.52
N ARG A 245 -1.20 9.85 20.69
CA ARG A 245 -2.42 10.32 21.32
C ARG A 245 -2.30 11.80 21.68
N GLY A 246 -3.24 12.62 21.21
CA GLY A 246 -3.30 14.02 21.60
C GLY A 246 -4.13 14.89 20.68
N ARG A 247 -3.86 16.20 20.72
CA ARG A 247 -4.64 17.25 20.04
C ARG A 247 -3.77 18.23 19.26
N GLU A 248 -2.45 18.14 19.34
CA GLU A 248 -1.53 19.00 18.60
C GLU A 248 -1.34 18.55 17.15
N LYS A 249 -0.50 19.27 16.40
CA LYS A 249 -0.16 18.89 15.02
C LYS A 249 0.56 17.54 15.00
N GLY A 250 0.08 16.62 14.18
CA GLY A 250 0.61 15.25 14.11
C GLY A 250 0.06 14.31 15.19
N GLU A 251 -0.75 14.80 16.14
CA GLU A 251 -1.37 13.97 17.16
C GLU A 251 -2.83 13.68 16.84
N PHE A 252 -3.34 12.57 17.36
CA PHE A 252 -4.70 12.12 17.10
C PHE A 252 -5.44 11.70 18.36
N THR A 253 -6.75 11.99 18.43
CA THR A 253 -7.62 11.49 19.50
C THR A 253 -8.54 10.38 19.00
N ASN A 254 -9.07 10.46 17.78
CA ASN A 254 -9.82 9.36 17.17
C ASN A 254 -9.73 9.43 15.64
N LEU A 255 -8.73 8.73 15.08
CA LEU A 255 -8.60 8.62 13.63
C LEU A 255 -9.80 7.86 13.06
N GLN A 256 -10.31 8.31 11.91
CA GLN A 256 -11.40 7.66 11.20
C GLN A 256 -10.98 7.36 9.75
N GLY A 257 -11.36 8.21 8.80
CA GLY A 257 -11.03 8.06 7.40
C GLY A 257 -9.59 8.47 7.12
N ILE A 258 -8.97 7.76 6.18
CA ILE A 258 -7.71 8.12 5.56
C ILE A 258 -7.90 8.05 4.04
N SER A 259 -7.30 8.99 3.33
CA SER A 259 -7.27 9.03 1.88
C SER A 259 -5.93 9.57 1.42
N THR A 260 -5.58 9.26 0.18
CA THR A 260 -4.30 9.61 -0.42
C THR A 260 -4.56 10.36 -1.73
N SER A 261 -3.62 11.20 -2.12
CA SER A 261 -3.64 11.87 -3.43
C SER A 261 -2.48 11.42 -4.31
N SER A 262 -2.64 11.55 -5.62
CA SER A 262 -1.56 11.33 -6.61
C SER A 262 -0.37 12.26 -6.40
N ALA A 263 -0.59 13.42 -5.78
CA ALA A 263 0.45 14.38 -5.40
C ALA A 263 1.21 14.01 -4.11
N GLY A 264 1.08 12.76 -3.63
CA GLY A 264 1.83 12.25 -2.47
C GLY A 264 1.37 12.84 -1.13
N ARG A 265 0.06 13.10 -0.99
CA ARG A 265 -0.53 13.55 0.28
C ARG A 265 -1.30 12.42 0.95
N ILE A 266 -1.12 12.24 2.25
CA ILE A 266 -1.94 11.41 3.12
C ILE A 266 -2.85 12.33 3.93
N VAL A 267 -4.17 12.18 3.79
CA VAL A 267 -5.18 13.00 4.44
C VAL A 267 -5.94 12.16 5.44
N VAL A 268 -5.98 12.59 6.70
CA VAL A 268 -6.56 11.85 7.83
C VAL A 268 -7.63 12.69 8.50
N ALA A 269 -8.82 12.13 8.67
CA ALA A 269 -9.88 12.72 9.48
C ALA A 269 -9.75 12.28 10.94
N ASP A 270 -9.74 13.25 11.86
CA ASP A 270 -9.79 13.01 13.30
C ASP A 270 -11.12 13.52 13.86
N SER A 271 -12.00 12.57 14.19
CA SER A 271 -13.38 12.89 14.54
C SER A 271 -13.50 13.64 15.86
N ASN A 272 -12.63 13.33 16.82
CA ASN A 272 -12.74 13.87 18.18
C ASN A 272 -11.96 15.17 18.34
N ASN A 273 -10.93 15.38 17.51
CA ASN A 273 -10.26 16.67 17.38
C ASN A 273 -10.94 17.61 16.37
N GLN A 274 -12.03 17.15 15.72
CA GLN A 274 -12.82 17.90 14.74
C GLN A 274 -11.96 18.55 13.65
N CYS A 275 -10.94 17.84 13.18
CA CYS A 275 -9.99 18.36 12.21
C CYS A 275 -9.61 17.32 11.17
N VAL A 276 -9.08 17.81 10.07
CA VAL A 276 -8.39 17.02 9.06
C VAL A 276 -6.92 17.40 9.08
N GLN A 277 -6.05 16.39 9.05
CA GLN A 277 -4.61 16.56 9.02
C GLN A 277 -4.05 15.96 7.73
N VAL A 278 -3.06 16.63 7.15
CA VAL A 278 -2.44 16.26 5.88
C VAL A 278 -0.95 16.05 6.11
N PHE A 279 -0.43 14.96 5.57
CA PHE A 279 0.97 14.52 5.65
C PHE A 279 1.50 14.23 4.25
N SER A 280 2.82 14.15 4.08
CA SER A 280 3.41 13.56 2.86
C SER A 280 3.41 12.03 2.92
N ASN A 281 3.78 11.37 1.83
CA ASN A 281 3.97 9.91 1.79
C ASN A 281 5.05 9.42 2.77
N GLU A 282 6.02 10.26 3.14
CA GLU A 282 7.04 9.95 4.15
C GLU A 282 6.56 10.25 5.58
N GLY A 283 5.29 10.65 5.75
CA GLY A 283 4.69 10.89 7.05
C GLY A 283 4.98 12.28 7.65
N GLN A 284 5.57 13.21 6.89
CA GLN A 284 5.82 14.55 7.39
C GLN A 284 4.53 15.38 7.44
N PHE A 285 4.25 16.01 8.58
CA PHE A 285 3.10 16.89 8.74
C PHE A 285 3.17 18.09 7.77
N ARG A 286 2.05 18.38 7.08
CA ARG A 286 1.94 19.49 6.12
C ARG A 286 0.94 20.55 6.57
N LEU A 287 -0.28 20.13 6.86
CA LEU A 287 -1.42 21.03 7.06
C LEU A 287 -2.38 20.40 8.08
N ARG A 288 -3.03 21.27 8.85
CA ARG A 288 -4.21 20.92 9.65
C ARG A 288 -5.25 22.02 9.49
N PHE A 289 -6.49 21.61 9.28
CA PHE A 289 -7.63 22.52 9.22
C PHE A 289 -8.88 21.87 9.83
N GLY A 290 -9.93 22.67 9.99
CA GLY A 290 -11.15 22.28 10.66
C GLY A 290 -11.34 23.08 11.96
N VAL A 291 -12.52 23.65 12.10
CA VAL A 291 -12.95 24.37 13.30
C VAL A 291 -14.17 23.64 13.84
N ARG A 292 -14.19 23.36 15.13
CA ARG A 292 -15.34 22.71 15.77
C ARG A 292 -16.60 23.54 15.57
N GLY A 293 -17.67 22.91 15.07
CA GLY A 293 -18.98 23.54 15.04
C GLY A 293 -19.94 22.95 14.01
N ARG A 294 -21.08 23.63 13.85
CA ARG A 294 -22.23 23.19 13.06
C ARG A 294 -22.63 24.17 11.95
N SER A 295 -21.71 25.06 11.56
CA SER A 295 -21.89 25.98 10.44
C SER A 295 -21.12 25.46 9.21
N PRO A 296 -21.44 25.90 7.99
CA PRO A 296 -20.64 25.59 6.81
C PRO A 296 -19.14 25.91 7.03
N GLY A 297 -18.26 24.98 6.63
CA GLY A 297 -16.81 25.07 6.86
C GLY A 297 -16.34 24.63 8.25
N GLN A 298 -17.25 24.41 9.21
CA GLN A 298 -16.95 23.80 10.50
C GLN A 298 -17.16 22.29 10.45
N LEU A 299 -16.49 21.58 11.36
CA LEU A 299 -16.54 20.13 11.50
C LEU A 299 -17.04 19.78 12.91
N GLN A 300 -17.94 18.81 13.02
CA GLN A 300 -18.47 18.32 14.29
C GLN A 300 -18.01 16.89 14.59
N ARG A 301 -18.15 15.98 13.62
CA ARG A 301 -17.63 14.61 13.70
C ARG A 301 -17.18 14.14 12.32
N PRO A 302 -16.05 14.65 11.80
CA PRO A 302 -15.52 14.23 10.51
C PRO A 302 -15.15 12.75 10.57
N THR A 303 -15.65 11.96 9.62
CA THR A 303 -15.49 10.50 9.57
C THR A 303 -14.70 10.11 8.33
N GLY A 304 -15.34 10.01 7.17
CA GLY A 304 -14.65 9.73 5.91
C GLY A 304 -14.01 10.96 5.32
N VAL A 305 -12.89 10.74 4.63
CA VAL A 305 -12.22 11.73 3.83
C VAL A 305 -11.84 11.11 2.49
N SER A 306 -11.91 11.90 1.42
CA SER A 306 -11.43 11.55 0.08
C SER A 306 -10.75 12.76 -0.53
N VAL A 307 -9.80 12.53 -1.44
CA VAL A 307 -9.21 13.58 -2.26
C VAL A 307 -9.63 13.37 -3.71
N ASP A 308 -10.08 14.41 -4.41
CA ASP A 308 -10.39 14.33 -5.84
C ASP A 308 -9.14 14.56 -6.72
N THR A 309 -9.32 14.52 -8.04
CA THR A 309 -8.25 14.73 -9.02
C THR A 309 -7.70 16.17 -9.03
N ASN A 310 -8.46 17.14 -8.53
CA ASN A 310 -8.01 18.53 -8.37
C ASN A 310 -7.26 18.75 -7.05
N GLY A 311 -7.23 17.75 -6.17
CA GLY A 311 -6.66 17.84 -4.83
C GLY A 311 -7.62 18.43 -3.78
N ASP A 312 -8.88 18.70 -4.15
CA ASP A 312 -9.90 19.10 -3.19
C ASP A 312 -10.12 17.95 -2.19
N ILE A 313 -10.36 18.32 -0.93
CA ILE A 313 -10.56 17.40 0.18
C ILE A 313 -12.04 17.34 0.52
N ILE A 314 -12.65 16.18 0.34
CA ILE A 314 -14.05 15.90 0.59
C ILE A 314 -14.16 15.21 1.94
N VAL A 315 -14.95 15.78 2.85
CA VAL A 315 -15.08 15.32 4.24
C VAL A 315 -16.52 15.01 4.56
N ALA A 316 -16.81 13.76 4.89
CA ALA A 316 -18.10 13.36 5.45
C ALA A 316 -18.14 13.73 6.94
N ASP A 317 -19.19 14.46 7.35
CA ASP A 317 -19.39 14.82 8.75
C ASP A 317 -20.64 14.13 9.29
N TYR A 318 -20.43 13.15 10.16
CA TYR A 318 -21.51 12.29 10.64
C TYR A 318 -22.56 13.07 11.42
N ASP A 319 -22.13 13.97 12.31
CA ASP A 319 -23.02 14.67 13.23
C ASP A 319 -23.66 15.90 12.58
N ASN A 320 -22.93 16.59 11.70
CA ASN A 320 -23.50 17.67 10.90
C ASN A 320 -24.41 17.15 9.77
N ARG A 321 -24.27 15.88 9.37
CA ARG A 321 -25.09 15.19 8.36
C ARG A 321 -25.01 15.85 6.98
N TRP A 322 -23.81 16.23 6.59
CA TRP A 322 -23.49 16.66 5.23
C TRP A 322 -22.07 16.27 4.88
N VAL A 323 -21.72 16.45 3.60
CA VAL A 323 -20.35 16.34 3.11
C VAL A 323 -19.85 17.74 2.79
N SER A 324 -18.65 18.09 3.25
CA SER A 324 -18.01 19.37 2.98
C SER A 324 -16.87 19.18 1.99
N VAL A 325 -16.72 20.12 1.06
CA VAL A 325 -15.59 20.14 0.10
C VAL A 325 -14.69 21.31 0.47
N PHE A 326 -13.40 21.03 0.65
CA PHE A 326 -12.36 21.99 0.93
C PHE A 326 -11.33 21.99 -0.20
N SER A 327 -10.70 23.14 -0.44
CA SER A 327 -9.52 23.24 -1.29
C SER A 327 -8.34 22.43 -0.74
N PRO A 328 -7.29 22.17 -1.54
CA PRO A 328 -6.08 21.51 -1.08
C PRO A 328 -5.38 22.23 0.09
N GLU A 329 -5.65 23.52 0.30
CA GLU A 329 -5.14 24.35 1.41
C GLU A 329 -6.07 24.34 2.64
N GLY A 330 -7.18 23.59 2.61
CA GLY A 330 -8.13 23.48 3.73
C GLY A 330 -9.15 24.61 3.82
N LYS A 331 -9.30 25.45 2.79
CA LYS A 331 -10.37 26.47 2.74
C LYS A 331 -11.68 25.85 2.27
N PHE A 332 -12.77 26.13 2.99
CA PHE A 332 -14.11 25.64 2.64
C PHE A 332 -14.57 26.17 1.28
N LYS A 333 -15.11 25.28 0.43
CA LYS A 333 -15.68 25.63 -0.88
C LYS A 333 -17.19 25.50 -0.86
N THR A 334 -17.70 24.32 -0.53
CA THR A 334 -19.14 24.03 -0.58
C THR A 334 -19.52 22.86 0.33
N LYS A 335 -20.84 22.63 0.49
CA LYS A 335 -21.39 21.47 1.20
C LYS A 335 -22.50 20.80 0.38
N LEU A 336 -22.63 19.49 0.54
CA LEU A 336 -23.49 18.61 -0.25
C LEU A 336 -24.32 17.72 0.67
N GLY A 337 -25.49 17.26 0.20
CA GLY A 337 -26.30 16.27 0.91
C GLY A 337 -26.99 16.76 2.21
N ALA A 338 -26.89 18.05 2.54
CA ALA A 338 -27.57 18.62 3.70
C ALA A 338 -29.09 18.40 3.62
N GLY A 339 -29.68 17.88 4.70
CA GLY A 339 -31.11 17.50 4.74
C GLY A 339 -31.46 16.18 4.06
N ARG A 340 -30.50 15.52 3.41
CA ARG A 340 -30.68 14.20 2.78
C ARG A 340 -29.92 13.09 3.52
N LEU A 341 -28.76 13.42 4.07
CA LEU A 341 -27.92 12.49 4.82
C LEU A 341 -28.37 12.43 6.30
N MET A 342 -28.23 11.26 6.91
CA MET A 342 -28.59 10.95 8.29
C MET A 342 -27.38 10.67 9.18
N GLY A 343 -26.32 10.09 8.62
CA GLY A 343 -25.06 9.84 9.32
C GLY A 343 -23.98 9.34 8.34
N PRO A 344 -23.39 10.23 7.52
CA PRO A 344 -22.40 9.84 6.53
C PRO A 344 -21.10 9.36 7.21
N LYS A 345 -20.52 8.29 6.68
CA LYS A 345 -19.20 7.75 7.08
C LYS A 345 -18.24 7.77 5.90
N GLY A 346 -18.21 6.72 5.09
CA GLY A 346 -17.34 6.63 3.93
C GLY A 346 -17.66 7.67 2.87
N VAL A 347 -16.62 8.21 2.25
CA VAL A 347 -16.73 9.02 1.05
C VAL A 347 -15.62 8.65 0.08
N ALA A 348 -15.93 8.57 -1.20
CA ALA A 348 -14.98 8.36 -2.29
C ALA A 348 -15.38 9.21 -3.50
N VAL A 349 -14.44 9.43 -4.41
CA VAL A 349 -14.68 10.14 -5.68
C VAL A 349 -14.41 9.17 -6.82
N ASP A 350 -15.36 9.04 -7.75
CA ASP A 350 -15.18 8.22 -8.95
C ASP A 350 -14.36 8.96 -10.04
N LYS A 351 -14.04 8.27 -11.14
CA LYS A 351 -13.27 8.88 -12.24
C LYS A 351 -14.01 10.01 -12.97
N ASN A 352 -15.33 10.09 -12.83
CA ASN A 352 -16.17 11.13 -13.42
C ASN A 352 -16.33 12.35 -12.48
N GLY A 353 -15.73 12.30 -11.29
CA GLY A 353 -15.85 13.33 -10.27
C GLY A 353 -17.12 13.21 -9.41
N HIS A 354 -17.91 12.15 -9.55
CA HIS A 354 -19.04 11.94 -8.65
C HIS A 354 -18.55 11.63 -7.24
N ILE A 355 -19.24 12.19 -6.26
CA ILE A 355 -18.97 12.01 -4.84
C ILE A 355 -19.91 10.94 -4.32
N ILE A 356 -19.34 9.77 -4.00
CA ILE A 356 -20.06 8.62 -3.47
C ILE A 356 -19.98 8.66 -1.95
N VAL A 357 -21.13 8.65 -1.29
CA VAL A 357 -21.25 8.83 0.15
C VAL A 357 -21.99 7.65 0.75
N VAL A 358 -21.33 6.95 1.67
CA VAL A 358 -21.95 5.91 2.49
C VAL A 358 -22.66 6.55 3.67
N ASP A 359 -23.98 6.45 3.70
CA ASP A 359 -24.78 6.85 4.84
C ASP A 359 -25.00 5.67 5.77
N ASN A 360 -24.15 5.59 6.80
CA ASN A 360 -24.15 4.52 7.77
C ASN A 360 -25.50 4.44 8.52
N LYS A 361 -26.04 5.58 8.94
CA LYS A 361 -27.28 5.62 9.74
C LYS A 361 -28.50 5.33 8.89
N ALA A 362 -28.53 5.77 7.63
CA ALA A 362 -29.61 5.44 6.70
C ALA A 362 -29.47 4.05 6.05
N CYS A 363 -28.31 3.39 6.19
CA CYS A 363 -28.00 2.10 5.57
C CYS A 363 -28.15 2.11 4.05
N CYS A 364 -27.65 3.17 3.40
CA CYS A 364 -27.67 3.34 1.95
C CYS A 364 -26.44 4.12 1.47
N VAL A 365 -26.25 4.13 0.15
CA VAL A 365 -25.18 4.86 -0.53
C VAL A 365 -25.82 5.89 -1.46
N PHE A 366 -25.26 7.10 -1.46
CA PHE A 366 -25.66 8.19 -2.33
C PHE A 366 -24.55 8.51 -3.34
N ILE A 367 -24.92 8.83 -4.57
CA ILE A 367 -24.00 9.32 -5.60
C ILE A 367 -24.40 10.77 -5.93
N PHE A 368 -23.50 11.72 -5.68
CA PHE A 368 -23.71 13.13 -5.97
C PHE A 368 -22.81 13.58 -7.12
N GLN A 369 -23.31 14.51 -7.94
CA GLN A 369 -22.45 15.33 -8.79
C GLN A 369 -21.63 16.31 -7.93
N PRO A 370 -20.49 16.83 -8.43
CA PRO A 370 -19.72 17.86 -7.73
C PRO A 370 -20.53 19.09 -7.30
N ASN A 371 -21.57 19.44 -8.08
CA ASN A 371 -22.49 20.55 -7.77
C ASN A 371 -23.52 20.22 -6.66
N GLY A 372 -23.55 18.98 -6.14
CA GLY A 372 -24.45 18.53 -5.08
C GLY A 372 -25.77 17.94 -5.54
N LYS A 373 -26.02 17.87 -6.85
CA LYS A 373 -27.20 17.18 -7.40
C LYS A 373 -27.08 15.68 -7.14
N LEU A 374 -28.16 15.08 -6.65
CA LEU A 374 -28.24 13.63 -6.46
C LEU A 374 -28.41 12.93 -7.81
N VAL A 375 -27.55 11.96 -8.09
CA VAL A 375 -27.61 11.08 -9.26
C VAL A 375 -28.40 9.82 -8.91
N ALA A 376 -27.95 9.09 -7.89
CA ALA A 376 -28.54 7.81 -7.51
C ALA A 376 -28.49 7.61 -5.99
N ARG A 377 -29.39 6.76 -5.50
CA ARG A 377 -29.39 6.25 -4.13
C ARG A 377 -29.80 4.79 -4.14
N PHE A 378 -29.01 3.94 -3.48
CA PHE A 378 -29.28 2.51 -3.39
C PHE A 378 -28.96 1.96 -2.00
N GLY A 379 -29.54 0.80 -1.69
CA GLY A 379 -29.46 0.18 -0.37
C GLY A 379 -30.62 0.53 0.55
N SER A 380 -30.91 -0.37 1.47
CA SER A 380 -31.83 -0.18 2.59
C SER A 380 -31.38 -1.03 3.77
N ARG A 381 -31.92 -0.81 4.97
CA ARG A 381 -31.50 -1.56 6.16
C ARG A 381 -31.88 -3.04 6.05
N GLY A 382 -30.93 -3.93 6.30
CA GLY A 382 -31.16 -5.38 6.40
C GLY A 382 -29.92 -6.22 6.06
N THR A 383 -30.13 -7.53 5.93
CA THR A 383 -29.06 -8.53 5.73
C THR A 383 -29.03 -9.11 4.32
N ALA A 384 -30.05 -8.82 3.50
CA ALA A 384 -30.11 -9.30 2.12
C ALA A 384 -28.98 -8.70 1.26
N GLU A 385 -28.74 -9.28 0.08
CA GLU A 385 -27.63 -8.91 -0.81
C GLU A 385 -27.63 -7.41 -1.14
N ARG A 386 -28.79 -6.84 -1.48
CA ARG A 386 -28.96 -5.42 -1.83
C ARG A 386 -29.20 -4.49 -0.63
N GLN A 387 -29.18 -5.00 0.60
CA GLN A 387 -29.39 -4.23 1.83
C GLN A 387 -28.07 -3.95 2.54
N PHE A 388 -28.06 -3.13 3.57
CA PHE A 388 -26.88 -2.91 4.42
C PHE A 388 -27.26 -2.92 5.89
N ALA A 389 -26.31 -3.29 6.74
CA ALA A 389 -26.40 -3.16 8.19
C ALA A 389 -25.19 -2.35 8.68
N GLY A 390 -25.36 -1.02 8.69
CA GLY A 390 -24.29 -0.10 9.07
C GLY A 390 -23.13 -0.09 8.06
N PRO A 391 -23.37 0.25 6.78
CA PRO A 391 -22.29 0.33 5.81
C PRO A 391 -21.26 1.39 6.27
N HIS A 392 -19.97 1.14 6.03
CA HIS A 392 -18.89 1.86 6.72
C HIS A 392 -18.08 2.75 5.78
N PHE A 393 -17.16 2.17 4.99
CA PHE A 393 -16.34 2.90 4.02
C PHE A 393 -16.65 2.46 2.59
N VAL A 394 -16.14 3.23 1.64
CA VAL A 394 -16.31 3.00 0.20
C VAL A 394 -15.00 3.28 -0.53
N ALA A 395 -14.74 2.50 -1.56
CA ALA A 395 -13.70 2.75 -2.56
C ALA A 395 -14.29 2.58 -3.96
N VAL A 396 -13.60 3.13 -4.96
CA VAL A 396 -13.97 3.00 -6.37
C VAL A 396 -12.79 2.40 -7.11
N ASN A 397 -13.05 1.36 -7.90
CA ASN A 397 -12.00 0.71 -8.67
C ASN A 397 -11.80 1.34 -10.05
N ASN A 398 -10.88 0.76 -10.83
CA ASN A 398 -10.55 1.28 -12.16
C ASN A 398 -11.69 1.20 -13.19
N LYS A 399 -12.75 0.43 -12.94
CA LYS A 399 -13.95 0.30 -13.77
C LYS A 399 -15.11 1.19 -13.30
N ASN A 400 -14.88 2.07 -12.32
CA ASN A 400 -15.92 2.83 -11.60
C ASN A 400 -16.91 1.95 -10.81
N GLU A 401 -16.54 0.71 -10.50
CA GLU A 401 -17.33 -0.13 -9.60
C GLU A 401 -17.11 0.35 -8.15
N ILE A 402 -18.21 0.39 -7.40
CA ILE A 402 -18.29 0.92 -6.04
C ILE A 402 -18.17 -0.25 -5.06
N VAL A 403 -17.12 -0.26 -4.26
CA VAL A 403 -16.83 -1.30 -3.27
C VAL A 403 -17.15 -0.76 -1.88
N VAL A 404 -18.09 -1.39 -1.18
CA VAL A 404 -18.61 -0.92 0.12
C VAL A 404 -18.45 -1.98 1.18
N THR A 405 -17.91 -1.62 2.34
CA THR A 405 -17.84 -2.49 3.51
C THR A 405 -19.14 -2.42 4.31
N ASP A 406 -19.70 -3.58 4.65
CA ASP A 406 -20.96 -3.71 5.39
C ASP A 406 -20.68 -4.24 6.79
N PHE A 407 -20.52 -3.31 7.74
CA PHE A 407 -19.93 -3.54 9.05
C PHE A 407 -20.66 -4.65 9.84
N HIS A 408 -21.97 -4.54 10.05
CA HIS A 408 -22.70 -5.53 10.85
C HIS A 408 -23.08 -6.80 10.07
N ASN A 409 -22.94 -6.80 8.75
CA ASN A 409 -23.15 -7.99 7.92
C ASN A 409 -21.84 -8.73 7.61
N HIS A 410 -20.69 -8.28 8.13
CA HIS A 410 -19.40 -8.94 8.00
C HIS A 410 -19.00 -9.26 6.54
N SER A 411 -19.27 -8.33 5.63
CA SER A 411 -19.08 -8.58 4.20
C SER A 411 -18.71 -7.31 3.44
N VAL A 412 -18.27 -7.51 2.20
CA VAL A 412 -18.01 -6.44 1.23
C VAL A 412 -18.96 -6.64 0.05
N LYS A 413 -19.52 -5.53 -0.44
CA LYS A 413 -20.50 -5.51 -1.53
C LYS A 413 -20.03 -4.61 -2.64
N VAL A 414 -20.11 -5.10 -3.87
CA VAL A 414 -19.63 -4.43 -5.07
C VAL A 414 -20.83 -4.09 -5.96
N TYR A 415 -20.83 -2.86 -6.46
CA TYR A 415 -21.88 -2.29 -7.32
C TYR A 415 -21.24 -1.68 -8.57
N ASN A 416 -21.99 -1.54 -9.66
CA ASN A 416 -21.53 -0.75 -10.80
C ASN A 416 -21.64 0.77 -10.52
N ALA A 417 -21.24 1.58 -11.49
CA ALA A 417 -21.25 3.04 -11.39
C ALA A 417 -22.68 3.62 -11.21
N GLU A 418 -23.70 2.90 -11.68
CA GLU A 418 -25.11 3.28 -11.58
C GLU A 418 -25.76 2.86 -10.24
N GLY A 419 -25.04 2.08 -9.42
CA GLY A 419 -25.52 1.60 -8.11
C GLY A 419 -26.29 0.29 -8.16
N GLU A 420 -26.18 -0.47 -9.25
CA GLU A 420 -26.72 -1.82 -9.37
C GLU A 420 -25.77 -2.84 -8.72
N PHE A 421 -26.34 -3.79 -7.99
CA PHE A 421 -25.57 -4.80 -7.27
C PHE A 421 -24.92 -5.80 -8.23
N LEU A 422 -23.61 -6.01 -8.07
CA LEU A 422 -22.84 -6.99 -8.85
C LEU A 422 -22.66 -8.28 -8.06
N PHE A 423 -21.95 -8.21 -6.94
CA PHE A 423 -21.68 -9.38 -6.09
C PHE A 423 -21.33 -8.98 -4.65
N LYS A 424 -21.29 -9.98 -3.78
CA LYS A 424 -20.91 -9.90 -2.37
C LYS A 424 -19.87 -10.96 -2.08
N PHE A 425 -18.88 -10.63 -1.26
CA PHE A 425 -17.97 -11.61 -0.68
C PHE A 425 -17.75 -11.35 0.82
N GLY A 426 -17.21 -12.35 1.50
CA GLY A 426 -17.00 -12.34 2.94
C GLY A 426 -18.19 -12.81 3.77
N SER A 427 -17.87 -13.36 4.93
CA SER A 427 -18.80 -13.84 5.95
C SER A 427 -18.22 -13.62 7.35
N HIS A 428 -19.05 -13.75 8.39
CA HIS A 428 -18.59 -13.62 9.76
C HIS A 428 -17.57 -14.71 10.13
N GLY A 429 -16.43 -14.32 10.68
CA GLY A 429 -15.45 -15.24 11.26
C GLY A 429 -14.02 -14.71 11.27
N GLU A 430 -13.07 -15.61 11.53
CA GLU A 430 -11.64 -15.32 11.71
C GLU A 430 -10.75 -15.98 10.62
N GLY A 431 -11.32 -16.83 9.77
CA GLY A 431 -10.60 -17.51 8.68
C GLY A 431 -10.27 -16.60 7.49
N ASN A 432 -9.59 -17.17 6.50
CA ASN A 432 -9.27 -16.48 5.25
C ASN A 432 -10.54 -16.06 4.52
N GLY A 433 -10.63 -14.78 4.17
CA GLY A 433 -11.80 -14.19 3.52
C GLY A 433 -13.03 -14.04 4.41
N GLN A 434 -12.90 -14.30 5.72
CA GLN A 434 -13.93 -13.98 6.71
C GLN A 434 -13.60 -12.66 7.41
N PHE A 435 -14.63 -11.98 7.89
CA PHE A 435 -14.52 -10.68 8.55
C PHE A 435 -15.20 -10.65 9.90
N ASN A 436 -14.69 -9.82 10.79
CA ASN A 436 -15.38 -9.38 11.98
C ASN A 436 -15.50 -7.85 11.95
N ALA A 437 -16.59 -7.37 11.34
CA ALA A 437 -16.90 -5.95 11.22
C ALA A 437 -15.91 -5.17 10.34
N PRO A 438 -15.91 -5.40 9.01
CA PRO A 438 -14.98 -4.74 8.11
C PRO A 438 -15.23 -3.23 8.06
N THR A 439 -14.15 -2.45 8.01
CA THR A 439 -14.16 -0.98 8.02
C THR A 439 -13.56 -0.43 6.74
N GLY A 440 -12.29 -0.03 6.73
CA GLY A 440 -11.64 0.62 5.60
C GLY A 440 -11.54 -0.30 4.39
N VAL A 441 -11.65 0.29 3.20
CA VAL A 441 -11.46 -0.43 1.94
C VAL A 441 -10.73 0.45 0.95
N ALA A 442 -9.81 -0.13 0.20
CA ALA A 442 -9.15 0.48 -0.95
C ALA A 442 -9.06 -0.53 -2.09
N VAL A 443 -8.85 -0.04 -3.31
CA VAL A 443 -8.65 -0.88 -4.48
C VAL A 443 -7.37 -0.45 -5.19
N ASP A 444 -6.49 -1.39 -5.51
CA ASP A 444 -5.24 -1.11 -6.20
C ASP A 444 -5.41 -0.97 -7.73
N SER A 445 -4.30 -0.68 -8.41
CA SER A 445 -4.26 -0.55 -9.88
C SER A 445 -4.63 -1.84 -10.62
N ASN A 446 -4.37 -3.00 -10.02
CA ASN A 446 -4.64 -4.32 -10.56
C ASN A 446 -6.10 -4.76 -10.31
N GLY A 447 -6.84 -4.00 -9.50
CA GLY A 447 -8.22 -4.30 -9.12
C GLY A 447 -8.33 -5.15 -7.86
N ASN A 448 -7.22 -5.38 -7.14
CA ASN A 448 -7.24 -6.07 -5.85
C ASN A 448 -7.89 -5.19 -4.79
N ILE A 449 -8.75 -5.79 -3.97
CA ILE A 449 -9.50 -5.11 -2.92
C ILE A 449 -8.78 -5.36 -1.60
N ILE A 450 -8.34 -4.28 -0.93
CA ILE A 450 -7.71 -4.33 0.39
C ILE A 450 -8.72 -3.87 1.44
N VAL A 451 -8.93 -4.69 2.48
CA VAL A 451 -9.97 -4.48 3.48
C VAL A 451 -9.37 -4.51 4.88
N ALA A 452 -9.60 -3.46 5.66
CA ALA A 452 -9.35 -3.43 7.09
C ALA A 452 -10.48 -4.16 7.83
N ASP A 453 -10.09 -5.13 8.66
CA ASP A 453 -10.99 -5.97 9.44
C ASP A 453 -10.91 -5.56 10.90
N TRP A 454 -11.82 -4.68 11.33
CA TRP A 454 -11.72 -3.97 12.61
C TRP A 454 -11.72 -4.92 13.82
N GLY A 455 -12.63 -5.89 13.84
CA GLY A 455 -12.81 -6.80 14.95
C GLY A 455 -11.70 -7.85 15.05
N ASN A 456 -11.11 -8.24 13.92
CA ASN A 456 -9.96 -9.15 13.88
C ASN A 456 -8.62 -8.42 13.89
N SER A 457 -8.62 -7.07 13.91
CA SER A 457 -7.42 -6.22 13.96
C SER A 457 -6.35 -6.58 12.91
N ARG A 458 -6.79 -6.80 11.67
CA ARG A 458 -5.94 -7.22 10.55
C ARG A 458 -6.33 -6.54 9.24
N ILE A 459 -5.52 -6.73 8.20
CA ILE A 459 -5.82 -6.30 6.84
C ILE A 459 -5.75 -7.51 5.90
N GLN A 460 -6.76 -7.65 5.05
CA GLN A 460 -6.87 -8.71 4.06
C GLN A 460 -6.87 -8.15 2.63
N VAL A 461 -6.27 -8.90 1.71
CA VAL A 461 -6.19 -8.57 0.29
C VAL A 461 -6.97 -9.62 -0.51
N PHE A 462 -7.77 -9.16 -1.47
CA PHE A 462 -8.61 -9.97 -2.33
C PHE A 462 -8.39 -9.61 -3.79
N ASP A 463 -8.66 -10.54 -4.70
CA ASP A 463 -8.72 -10.22 -6.13
C ASP A 463 -9.99 -9.40 -6.47
N SER A 464 -10.12 -9.01 -7.74
CA SER A 464 -11.28 -8.25 -8.21
C SER A 464 -12.61 -9.00 -8.16
N ALA A 465 -12.60 -10.33 -7.96
CA ALA A 465 -13.78 -11.18 -7.81
C ALA A 465 -14.12 -11.47 -6.33
N GLY A 466 -13.31 -10.99 -5.39
CA GLY A 466 -13.49 -11.22 -3.96
C GLY A 466 -12.87 -12.51 -3.43
N SER A 467 -11.99 -13.16 -4.19
CA SER A 467 -11.22 -14.32 -3.71
C SER A 467 -10.07 -13.85 -2.82
N PHE A 468 -9.86 -14.51 -1.69
CA PHE A 468 -8.77 -14.18 -0.78
C PHE A 468 -7.40 -14.43 -1.42
N LEU A 469 -6.49 -13.47 -1.30
CA LEU A 469 -5.11 -13.57 -1.77
C LEU A 469 -4.14 -13.72 -0.61
N SER A 470 -4.14 -12.75 0.32
CA SER A 470 -3.16 -12.70 1.41
C SER A 470 -3.62 -11.81 2.56
N TYR A 471 -2.88 -11.88 3.66
CA TYR A 471 -2.89 -10.87 4.71
C TYR A 471 -1.72 -9.91 4.49
N ILE A 472 -1.89 -8.65 4.90
CA ILE A 472 -0.74 -7.77 5.15
C ILE A 472 -0.17 -8.14 6.51
N ASN A 473 1.13 -8.36 6.60
CA ASN A 473 1.77 -8.78 7.84
C ASN A 473 1.89 -7.58 8.80
N THR A 474 1.10 -7.61 9.87
CA THR A 474 1.09 -6.60 10.94
C THR A 474 1.49 -7.19 12.30
N ALA A 475 2.27 -8.28 12.31
CA ALA A 475 2.51 -9.06 13.53
C ALA A 475 3.47 -8.37 14.52
N ALA A 476 4.40 -7.53 14.05
CA ALA A 476 5.40 -6.91 14.91
C ALA A 476 4.85 -5.67 15.63
N ASP A 477 4.07 -4.85 14.91
CA ASP A 477 3.32 -3.73 15.49
C ASP A 477 1.82 -3.89 15.18
N PRO A 478 1.08 -4.67 16.01
CA PRO A 478 -0.32 -4.99 15.79
C PRO A 478 -1.22 -3.76 15.66
N LEU A 479 -2.22 -3.88 14.80
CA LEU A 479 -3.30 -2.90 14.70
C LEU A 479 -4.25 -3.06 15.89
N TYR A 480 -4.88 -1.97 16.32
CA TYR A 480 -5.99 -2.01 17.26
C TYR A 480 -7.15 -1.20 16.72
N GLY A 481 -8.16 -1.89 16.21
CA GLY A 481 -9.36 -1.27 15.63
C GLY A 481 -9.07 -0.46 14.37
N PRO A 482 -8.47 -1.04 13.31
CA PRO A 482 -8.18 -0.34 12.07
C PRO A 482 -9.45 0.28 11.47
N GLN A 483 -9.38 1.54 11.06
CA GLN A 483 -10.49 2.32 10.53
C GLN A 483 -10.37 2.48 9.02
N GLY A 484 -10.16 3.70 8.52
CA GLY A 484 -9.95 3.96 7.11
C GLY A 484 -8.66 3.30 6.60
N LEU A 485 -8.67 2.98 5.31
CA LEU A 485 -7.54 2.40 4.59
C LEU A 485 -7.47 3.06 3.20
N ALA A 486 -6.26 3.37 2.74
CA ALA A 486 -6.01 3.92 1.41
C ALA A 486 -4.68 3.41 0.84
N LEU A 487 -4.46 3.62 -0.45
CA LEU A 487 -3.20 3.30 -1.13
C LEU A 487 -2.48 4.58 -1.52
N THR A 488 -1.24 4.74 -1.10
CA THR A 488 -0.41 5.88 -1.51
C THR A 488 -0.04 5.79 -2.99
N SER A 489 0.40 6.90 -3.57
CA SER A 489 0.81 6.98 -4.98
C SER A 489 2.02 6.09 -5.32
N ASP A 490 2.81 5.70 -4.31
CA ASP A 490 3.91 4.74 -4.40
C ASP A 490 3.50 3.29 -4.06
N GLY A 491 2.19 3.02 -3.92
CA GLY A 491 1.65 1.66 -3.80
C GLY A 491 1.67 1.08 -2.39
N HIS A 492 1.88 1.89 -1.35
CA HIS A 492 1.85 1.43 0.03
C HIS A 492 0.45 1.50 0.62
N VAL A 493 0.12 0.56 1.50
CA VAL A 493 -1.15 0.56 2.22
C VAL A 493 -1.01 1.42 3.46
N VAL A 494 -1.82 2.47 3.55
CA VAL A 494 -1.91 3.32 4.75
C VAL A 494 -3.22 3.04 5.47
N VAL A 495 -3.14 2.75 6.76
CA VAL A 495 -4.30 2.43 7.60
C VAL A 495 -4.32 3.33 8.83
N ALA A 496 -5.52 3.79 9.18
CA ALA A 496 -5.75 4.49 10.44
C ALA A 496 -5.89 3.48 11.59
N ASP A 497 -4.89 3.39 12.45
CA ASP A 497 -4.86 2.53 13.63
C ASP A 497 -5.39 3.32 14.84
N SER A 498 -6.71 3.33 15.01
CA SER A 498 -7.36 4.25 15.95
C SER A 498 -7.04 3.94 17.41
N GLY A 499 -6.87 2.67 17.79
CA GLY A 499 -6.50 2.26 19.14
C GLY A 499 -5.10 2.71 19.52
N ASN A 500 -4.16 2.74 18.57
CA ASN A 500 -2.80 3.24 18.78
C ASN A 500 -2.63 4.74 18.49
N HIS A 501 -3.70 5.44 18.09
CA HIS A 501 -3.69 6.88 17.80
C HIS A 501 -2.63 7.28 16.75
N CYS A 502 -2.45 6.44 15.73
CA CYS A 502 -1.50 6.67 14.65
C CYS A 502 -2.05 6.14 13.33
N PHE A 503 -1.47 6.56 12.21
CA PHE A 503 -1.60 5.80 10.98
C PHE A 503 -0.31 5.04 10.69
N LYS A 504 -0.45 3.87 10.08
CA LYS A 504 0.66 2.96 9.75
C LYS A 504 0.70 2.76 8.24
N ALA A 505 1.90 2.78 7.68
CA ALA A 505 2.15 2.52 6.27
C ALA A 505 2.84 1.17 6.13
N TYR A 506 2.27 0.28 5.33
CA TYR A 506 2.76 -1.06 5.10
C TYR A 506 3.22 -1.23 3.66
N ARG A 507 4.29 -2.02 3.51
CA ARG A 507 4.75 -2.49 2.20
C ARG A 507 3.68 -3.43 1.66
N TYR A 508 3.12 -3.06 0.53
CA TYR A 508 2.21 -3.91 -0.22
C TYR A 508 2.90 -4.26 -1.53
N LEU A 509 3.35 -5.51 -1.63
CA LEU A 509 3.93 -6.05 -2.86
C LEU A 509 2.76 -6.54 -3.71
N GLN A 510 2.57 -5.89 -4.86
CA GLN A 510 1.56 -6.25 -5.85
C GLN A 510 1.86 -7.60 -6.51
#